data_AF-A0A7K4CLN1-F1
#
_entry.id   AF-A0A7K4CLN1-F1
#
_cell.length_a   1.000
_cell.length_b   1.000
_cell.length_c   1.000
_cell.angle_alpha   90.00
_cell.angle_beta   90.00
_cell.angle_gamma   90.00
#
_symmetry.space_group_name_H-M   'P 1'
#
loop_
_entity.id
_entity.type
_entity.pdbx_description
1 polymer ?
#
loop_
_entity_poly.entity_id
_entity_poly.type
_entity_poly.pdbx_seq_one_letter_code
_entity_poly.pdbx_strand_id
1 'polypeptide(L)'
;MTLMDEASRGHVTREIDSVAKCEQIEPERLARLVAAGRVVIPRNIRREKLKPMGIGELLTTKVNVNVGTSQSLDSIEAEVEKALAAVQAGANAVMDL
;
A
#
# COMPACT_ATOMS: atom_id res chain seq x y z
N MET A 1 4.42 6.81 15.41
CA MET A 1 5.71 6.81 14.70
C MET A 1 5.46 6.28 13.30
N THR A 2 6.07 6.87 12.27
CA THR A 2 5.88 6.44 10.88
C THR A 2 6.97 5.45 10.45
N LEU A 3 6.74 4.73 9.35
CA LEU A 3 7.77 3.85 8.77
C LEU A 3 8.97 4.64 8.22
N MET A 4 8.76 5.89 7.81
CA MET A 4 9.84 6.79 7.42
C MET A 4 10.72 7.14 8.62
N ASP A 5 10.13 7.49 9.77
CA ASP A 5 10.89 7.80 11.00
C ASP A 5 11.74 6.62 11.47
N GLU A 6 11.18 5.40 11.43
CA GLU A 6 11.89 4.17 11.77
C GLU A 6 13.06 3.91 10.80
N ALA A 7 12.80 4.02 9.49
CA ALA A 7 13.82 3.82 8.48
C ALA A 7 14.95 4.86 8.56
N SER A 8 14.64 6.13 8.84
CA SER A 8 15.64 7.19 9.03
C SER A 8 16.52 6.98 10.27
N ARG A 9 16.07 6.18 11.25
CA ARG A 9 16.87 5.73 12.40
C ARG A 9 17.69 4.46 12.11
N GLY A 10 17.63 3.95 10.88
CA GLY A 10 18.31 2.73 10.47
C GLY A 10 17.56 1.45 10.85
N HIS A 11 16.30 1.52 11.27
CA HIS A 11 15.52 0.35 11.63
C HIS A 11 14.84 -0.26 10.41
N VAL A 12 15.03 -1.57 10.22
CA VAL A 12 14.25 -2.37 9.26
C VAL A 12 13.03 -2.92 10.00
N THR A 13 11.85 -2.35 9.75
CA THR A 13 10.60 -2.82 10.37
C THR A 13 10.09 -4.10 9.69
N ARG A 14 9.13 -4.78 10.32
CA ARG A 14 8.47 -5.96 9.75
C ARG A 14 7.75 -5.64 8.42
N GLU A 15 7.20 -4.43 8.29
CA GLU A 15 6.56 -3.96 7.06
C GLU A 15 7.58 -3.81 5.93
N ILE A 16 8.73 -3.20 6.21
CA ILE A 16 9.81 -3.06 5.23
C ILE A 16 10.32 -4.44 4.80
N ASP A 17 10.63 -5.32 5.75
CA ASP A 17 11.08 -6.69 5.45
C ASP A 17 10.06 -7.49 4.63
N SER A 18 8.77 -7.37 4.96
CA SER A 18 7.70 -8.04 4.20
C SER A 18 7.59 -7.53 2.76
N VAL A 19 7.70 -6.22 2.54
CA VAL A 19 7.67 -5.64 1.18
C VAL A 19 8.93 -6.00 0.42
N ALA A 20 10.09 -5.94 1.07
CA ALA A 20 11.38 -6.29 0.50
C ALA A 20 11.38 -7.71 -0.07
N LYS A 21 10.87 -8.67 0.71
CA LYS A 21 10.69 -10.07 0.28
C LYS A 21 9.73 -10.21 -0.90
N CYS A 22 8.62 -9.49 -0.90
CA CYS A 22 7.64 -9.54 -1.99
C CYS A 22 8.19 -8.97 -3.29
N GLU A 23 8.99 -7.91 -3.22
CA GLU A 23 9.56 -7.20 -4.38
C GLU A 23 10.97 -7.70 -4.75
N GLN A 24 11.48 -8.72 -4.05
CA GLN A 24 12.81 -9.30 -4.26
C GLN A 24 13.95 -8.26 -4.19
N ILE A 25 13.88 -7.37 -3.21
CA ILE A 25 14.88 -6.33 -2.92
C ILE A 25 15.46 -6.53 -1.52
N GLU A 26 16.73 -6.17 -1.31
CA GLU A 26 17.35 -6.21 0.02
C GLU A 26 16.63 -5.28 1.02
N PRO A 27 16.28 -5.73 2.23
CA PRO A 27 15.55 -4.93 3.22
C PRO A 27 16.24 -3.61 3.58
N GLU A 28 17.57 -3.59 3.72
CA GLU A 28 18.35 -2.39 4.04
C GLU A 28 18.39 -1.42 2.86
N ARG A 29 18.28 -1.92 1.63
CA ARG A 29 18.14 -1.07 0.45
C ARG A 29 16.76 -0.43 0.42
N LEU A 30 15.71 -1.20 0.68
CA LEU A 30 14.35 -0.68 0.76
C LEU A 30 14.19 0.34 1.90
N ALA A 31 14.75 0.07 3.08
CA ALA A 31 14.75 1.00 4.21
C ALA A 31 15.39 2.35 3.84
N ARG A 32 16.51 2.33 3.11
CA ARG A 32 17.15 3.57 2.61
C ARG A 32 16.25 4.35 1.65
N LEU A 33 15.49 3.67 0.78
CA LEU A 33 14.53 4.33 -0.11
C LEU A 33 13.36 4.95 0.67
N VAL A 34 12.87 4.25 1.70
CA VAL A 34 11.80 4.74 2.58
C VAL A 34 12.27 5.95 3.38
N ALA A 35 13.47 5.89 3.98
CA ALA A 35 14.09 7.00 4.70
C ALA A 35 14.32 8.22 3.80
N ALA A 36 14.63 8.00 2.52
CA ALA A 36 14.82 9.05 1.52
C ALA A 36 13.51 9.56 0.88
N GLY A 37 12.34 9.04 1.29
CA GLY A 37 11.05 9.43 0.72
C GLY A 37 10.82 8.98 -0.73
N ARG A 38 11.62 8.05 -1.26
CA ARG A 38 11.50 7.53 -2.64
C ARG A 38 10.56 6.33 -2.74
N VAL A 39 10.29 5.68 -1.61
CA VAL A 39 9.30 4.62 -1.46
C VAL A 39 8.44 4.90 -0.24
N VAL A 40 7.15 4.64 -0.34
CA VAL A 40 6.20 4.68 0.78
C VAL A 40 5.56 3.31 0.98
N ILE A 41 5.29 2.96 2.23
CA ILE A 41 4.50 1.77 2.60
C ILE A 41 3.28 2.25 3.38
N PRO A 42 2.07 2.33 2.77
CA PRO A 42 0.88 2.80 3.45
C PRO A 42 0.47 1.84 4.59
N ARG A 43 0.63 2.28 5.83
CA ARG A 43 0.27 1.51 7.03
C ARG A 43 -0.31 2.43 8.10
N ASN A 44 -1.63 2.64 8.06
CA ASN A 44 -2.35 3.23 9.18
C ASN A 44 -2.49 2.21 10.29
N ILE A 45 -2.06 2.54 11.52
CA ILE A 45 -2.12 1.67 12.70
C ILE A 45 -3.52 1.11 12.98
N ARG A 46 -4.58 1.88 12.66
CA ARG A 46 -5.98 1.48 12.87
C ARG A 46 -6.49 0.40 11.89
N ARG A 47 -5.74 0.12 10.83
CA ARG A 47 -6.09 -0.90 9.83
C ARG A 47 -5.35 -2.20 10.13
N GLU A 48 -5.92 -3.00 11.02
CA GLU A 48 -5.41 -4.32 11.39
C GLU A 48 -5.78 -5.32 10.28
N LYS A 49 -4.83 -6.14 9.80
CA LYS A 49 -4.98 -7.13 8.70
C LYS A 49 -4.79 -6.61 7.25
N LEU A 50 -3.99 -5.57 7.03
CA LEU A 50 -3.50 -5.25 5.68
C LEU A 50 -2.19 -5.99 5.38
N LYS A 51 -2.10 -6.62 4.21
CA LYS A 51 -0.79 -7.02 3.65
C LYS A 51 0.00 -5.75 3.28
N PRO A 52 1.19 -5.50 3.84
CA PRO A 52 1.99 -4.33 3.48
C PRO A 52 2.35 -4.34 1.99
N MET A 53 2.36 -3.15 1.39
CA MET A 53 2.76 -2.96 0.00
C MET A 53 3.57 -1.68 -0.13
N GLY A 54 4.70 -1.75 -0.83
CA GLY A 54 5.50 -0.59 -1.17
C GLY A 54 5.06 0.04 -2.49
N ILE A 55 5.15 1.35 -2.57
CA ILE A 55 4.91 2.16 -3.76
C ILE A 55 6.12 3.08 -3.94
N GLY A 56 6.79 3.01 -5.07
CA GLY A 56 7.90 3.90 -5.39
C GLY A 56 8.99 3.25 -6.22
N GLU A 57 10.16 3.90 -6.20
CA GLU A 57 11.31 3.53 -7.03
C GLU A 57 11.76 2.07 -6.80
N LEU A 58 12.16 1.40 -7.89
CA LEU A 58 12.66 0.01 -7.91
C LEU A 58 11.65 -1.07 -7.50
N LEU A 59 10.39 -0.70 -7.25
CA LEU A 59 9.31 -1.65 -7.00
C LEU A 59 8.49 -1.85 -8.27
N THR A 60 7.73 -2.94 -8.33
CA THR A 60 6.79 -3.17 -9.42
C THR A 60 5.68 -2.12 -9.44
N THR A 61 5.26 -1.69 -10.64
CA THR A 61 4.20 -0.70 -10.82
C THR A 61 2.91 -1.12 -10.12
N LYS A 62 2.30 -0.19 -9.39
CA LYS A 62 1.04 -0.43 -8.67
C LYS A 62 -0.13 0.27 -9.35
N VAL A 63 -1.29 -0.39 -9.34
CA VAL A 63 -2.55 0.14 -9.90
C VAL A 63 -3.53 0.42 -8.76
N ASN A 64 -4.09 1.64 -8.77
CA ASN A 64 -5.16 2.05 -7.87
C ASN A 64 -6.50 2.12 -8.63
N VAL A 65 -7.57 1.64 -8.02
CA VAL A 65 -8.93 1.75 -8.55
C VAL A 65 -9.77 2.63 -7.63
N ASN A 66 -10.50 3.58 -8.23
CA ASN A 66 -11.45 4.41 -7.49
C ASN A 66 -12.83 3.76 -7.53
N VAL A 67 -13.44 3.62 -6.36
CA VAL A 67 -14.86 3.30 -6.18
C VAL A 67 -15.52 4.50 -5.49
N GLY A 68 -16.84 4.55 -5.50
CA GLY A 68 -17.60 5.70 -5.02
C GLY A 68 -19.00 5.72 -5.61
N THR A 69 -19.92 6.26 -4.82
CA THR A 69 -21.31 6.46 -5.23
C THR A 69 -21.45 7.70 -6.11
N SER A 70 -22.60 7.85 -6.75
CA SER A 70 -22.97 9.06 -7.50
C SER A 70 -24.41 9.45 -7.20
N GLN A 71 -24.81 10.67 -7.57
CA GLN A 71 -26.21 11.10 -7.41
C GLN A 71 -27.22 10.18 -8.13
N SER A 72 -26.76 9.47 -9.17
CA SER A 72 -27.59 8.58 -9.96
C SER A 72 -27.55 7.12 -9.49
N LEU A 73 -26.60 6.76 -8.63
CA LEU A 73 -26.42 5.40 -8.12
C LEU A 73 -25.70 5.42 -6.77
N ASP A 74 -26.42 5.11 -5.69
CA ASP A 74 -26.01 5.28 -4.29
C ASP A 74 -26.10 4.00 -3.44
N SER A 75 -25.87 2.84 -4.06
CA SER A 75 -25.87 1.55 -3.34
C SER A 75 -24.50 1.21 -2.75
N ILE A 76 -24.45 1.06 -1.43
CA ILE A 76 -23.25 0.62 -0.69
C ILE A 76 -22.85 -0.80 -1.13
N GLU A 77 -23.81 -1.68 -1.33
CA GLU A 77 -23.57 -3.07 -1.74
C GLU A 77 -22.87 -3.13 -3.10
N ALA A 78 -23.31 -2.30 -4.05
CA ALA A 78 -22.67 -2.18 -5.36
C ALA A 78 -21.24 -1.63 -5.26
N GLU A 79 -20.98 -0.67 -4.36
CA GLU A 79 -19.61 -0.16 -4.13
C GLU A 79 -18.67 -1.22 -3.56
N VAL A 80 -19.17 -2.02 -2.60
CA VAL A 80 -18.42 -3.13 -2.03
C VAL A 80 -18.12 -4.18 -3.10
N GLU A 81 -19.10 -4.52 -3.94
CA GLU A 81 -18.91 -5.47 -5.05
C GLU A 81 -17.84 -4.97 -6.03
N LYS A 82 -17.90 -3.69 -6.42
CA LYS A 82 -16.87 -3.06 -7.29
C LYS A 82 -15.48 -3.13 -6.65
N ALA A 83 -15.35 -2.83 -5.36
CA ALA A 83 -14.07 -2.89 -4.66
C ALA A 83 -13.51 -4.32 -4.62
N LEU A 84 -14.36 -5.32 -4.37
CA LEU A 84 -13.97 -6.73 -4.38
C LEU A 84 -13.56 -7.19 -5.78
N ALA A 85 -14.33 -6.83 -6.80
CA ALA A 85 -14.03 -7.14 -8.20
C ALA A 85 -12.69 -6.51 -8.64
N ALA A 86 -12.41 -5.27 -8.23
CA ALA A 86 -11.15 -4.59 -8.50
C ALA A 86 -9.95 -5.36 -7.90
N VAL A 87 -10.06 -5.79 -6.65
CA VAL A 87 -9.00 -6.58 -5.98
C VAL A 87 -8.82 -7.94 -6.68
N GLN A 88 -9.91 -8.63 -7.05
CA GLN A 88 -9.86 -9.89 -7.79
C GLN A 88 -9.21 -9.74 -9.18
N ALA A 89 -9.41 -8.61 -9.84
CA ALA A 89 -8.79 -8.27 -11.12
C ALA A 89 -7.31 -7.83 -11.00
N GLY A 90 -6.77 -7.75 -9.78
CA GLY A 90 -5.36 -7.44 -9.53
C GLY A 90 -5.06 -6.00 -9.11
N ALA A 91 -6.07 -5.20 -8.76
CA ALA A 91 -5.83 -3.87 -8.18
C ALA A 91 -5.00 -3.95 -6.90
N ASN A 92 -4.02 -3.06 -6.78
CA ASN A 92 -3.10 -3.00 -5.65
C ASN A 92 -3.62 -2.12 -4.51
N ALA A 93 -4.43 -1.13 -4.85
CA ALA A 93 -5.09 -0.23 -3.93
C ALA A 93 -6.49 0.10 -4.43
N VAL A 94 -7.37 0.42 -3.49
CA VAL A 94 -8.71 0.94 -3.76
C VAL A 94 -8.89 2.23 -2.97
N MET A 95 -9.47 3.24 -3.60
CA MET A 95 -9.85 4.50 -2.97
C MET A 95 -11.36 4.68 -3.08
N ASP A 96 -11.99 5.01 -1.95
CA ASP A 96 -13.40 5.40 -1.86
C ASP A 96 -13.50 6.93 -2.03
N LEU A 97 -14.33 7.39 -2.99
CA LEU A 97 -14.50 8.78 -3.42
C LEU A 97 -15.93 9.27 -3.19
#